data_AF-A0A7C6FHM4-F1
#
_entry.id   AF-A0A7C6FHM4-F1
#
_cell.length_a   1.000
_cell.length_b   1.000
_cell.length_c   1.000
_cell.angle_alpha   90.00
_cell.angle_beta   90.00
_cell.angle_gamma   90.00
#
_symmetry.space_group_name_H-M   'P 1'
#
loop_
_entity.id
_entity.type
_entity.pdbx_description
1 polymer ?
#
loop_
_entity_poly.entity_id
_entity_poly.type
_entity_poly.pdbx_seq_one_letter_code
_entity_poly.pdbx_strand_id
1 'polypeptide(L)'
;PDLLETKFDKAKLSITEDGTIFGIDEQLTSIKEAYKDLFTPAVVGREPNNTGGTPPGVKNPWSKEHFNLTEQGRLIRKDPALAKQLKNSK
;
A
#
# COMPACT_ATOMS: atom_id res chain seq x y z
N PRO A 1 -1.23 -28.72 2.38
CA PRO A 1 -2.36 -28.05 3.08
C PRO A 1 -3.03 -28.92 4.16
N ASP A 2 -2.95 -30.25 4.04
CA ASP A 2 -3.60 -31.25 4.91
C ASP A 2 -3.19 -31.18 6.41
N LEU A 3 -1.99 -30.66 6.72
CA LEU A 3 -1.44 -30.61 8.09
C LEU A 3 -2.32 -29.83 9.09
N LEU A 4 -3.03 -28.79 8.62
CA LEU A 4 -3.85 -27.93 9.48
C LEU A 4 -5.32 -28.33 9.52
N GLU A 5 -5.78 -29.24 8.66
CA GLU A 5 -7.19 -29.64 8.59
C GLU A 5 -7.67 -30.31 9.88
N THR A 6 -6.78 -31.05 10.54
CA THR A 6 -7.04 -31.70 11.83
C THR A 6 -7.09 -30.71 13.01
N LYS A 7 -6.69 -29.45 12.82
CA LYS A 7 -6.70 -28.42 13.86
C LYS A 7 -7.99 -27.61 13.89
N PHE A 8 -8.80 -27.70 12.85
CA PHE A 8 -10.13 -27.10 12.82
C PHE A 8 -11.15 -28.01 13.50
N ASP A 9 -11.82 -27.48 14.50
CA ASP A 9 -12.93 -28.14 15.17
C ASP A 9 -14.22 -27.87 14.39
N LYS A 10 -14.59 -28.83 13.55
CA LYS A 10 -15.78 -28.77 12.70
C LYS A 10 -17.09 -28.73 13.51
N ALA A 11 -17.08 -29.21 14.77
CA ALA A 11 -18.26 -29.17 15.63
C ALA A 11 -18.53 -27.76 16.19
N LYS A 12 -17.52 -26.90 16.21
CA LYS A 12 -17.62 -25.49 16.63
C LYS A 12 -17.93 -24.53 15.48
N LEU A 13 -18.04 -25.04 14.25
CA LEU A 13 -18.43 -24.23 13.10
C LEU A 13 -19.94 -24.31 12.92
N SER A 14 -20.60 -23.15 12.89
CA SER A 14 -22.02 -23.06 12.53
C SER A 14 -22.16 -22.46 11.15
N ILE A 15 -22.97 -23.11 10.32
CA ILE A 15 -23.27 -22.70 8.95
C ILE A 15 -24.71 -22.19 8.94
N THR A 16 -24.92 -20.94 8.52
CA THR A 16 -26.27 -20.41 8.31
C THR A 16 -26.81 -20.81 6.94
N GLU A 17 -28.13 -20.67 6.77
CA GLU A 17 -28.83 -20.97 5.50
C GLU A 17 -28.29 -20.14 4.33
N ASP A 18 -27.71 -18.96 4.60
CA ASP A 18 -27.07 -18.09 3.62
C ASP A 18 -25.63 -18.53 3.24
N GLY A 19 -25.14 -19.62 3.81
CA GLY A 19 -23.78 -20.14 3.57
C GLY A 19 -22.69 -19.41 4.34
N THR A 20 -23.03 -18.54 5.29
CA THR A 20 -22.05 -17.89 6.17
C THR A 20 -21.60 -18.84 7.27
N ILE A 21 -20.29 -18.96 7.47
CA ILE A 21 -19.68 -19.83 8.47
C ILE A 21 -19.20 -18.98 9.65
N PHE A 22 -19.74 -19.23 10.85
CA PHE A 22 -19.29 -18.59 12.09
C PHE A 22 -18.28 -19.47 12.84
N GLY A 23 -17.44 -18.83 13.66
CA GLY A 23 -16.41 -19.49 14.47
C GLY A 23 -15.12 -19.86 13.72
N ILE A 24 -15.10 -19.71 12.39
CA ILE A 24 -13.91 -20.00 11.57
C ILE A 24 -12.79 -19.00 11.81
N ASP A 25 -13.11 -17.72 12.00
CA ASP A 25 -12.11 -16.65 12.20
C ASP A 25 -11.39 -16.78 13.55
N GLU A 26 -12.11 -17.18 14.59
CA GLU A 26 -11.54 -17.41 15.93
C GLU A 26 -10.54 -18.57 15.88
N GLN A 27 -10.95 -19.70 15.29
CA GLN A 27 -10.06 -20.85 15.13
C GLN A 27 -8.84 -20.53 14.25
N LEU A 28 -9.05 -19.79 13.15
CA LEU A 28 -7.96 -19.37 12.27
C LEU A 28 -6.97 -18.46 13.00
N THR A 29 -7.45 -17.58 13.87
CA THR A 29 -6.59 -16.70 14.69
C THR A 29 -5.75 -17.52 15.65
N SER A 30 -6.35 -18.46 16.39
CA SER A 30 -5.61 -19.34 17.30
C SER A 30 -4.57 -20.20 16.57
N ILE A 31 -4.88 -20.71 15.37
CA ILE A 31 -3.93 -21.48 14.55
C ILE A 31 -2.79 -20.58 14.06
N LYS A 32 -3.08 -19.36 13.61
CA LYS A 32 -2.04 -18.39 13.20
C LYS A 32 -1.10 -18.02 14.34
N GLU A 33 -1.61 -17.90 15.56
CA GLU A 33 -0.80 -17.62 16.75
C GLU A 33 0.05 -18.81 17.20
N ALA A 34 -0.50 -20.02 17.14
CA ALA A 34 0.20 -21.25 17.53
C ALA A 34 1.29 -21.66 16.53
N TYR A 35 1.08 -21.37 15.23
CA TYR A 35 1.95 -21.80 14.14
C TYR A 35 2.46 -20.62 13.31
N LYS A 36 2.96 -19.56 13.96
CA LYS A 36 3.42 -18.32 13.29
C LYS A 36 4.38 -18.57 12.14
N ASP A 37 5.27 -19.56 12.27
CA ASP A 37 6.26 -19.90 11.25
C ASP A 37 5.65 -20.48 9.96
N LEU A 38 4.43 -21.01 10.02
CA LEU A 38 3.69 -21.50 8.85
C LEU A 38 3.00 -20.36 8.08
N PHE A 39 2.90 -19.17 8.67
CA PHE A 39 2.24 -18.01 8.07
C PHE A 39 3.26 -16.90 7.82
N THR A 40 3.71 -16.77 6.58
CA THR A 40 4.50 -15.61 6.18
C THR A 40 3.63 -14.35 6.20
N PRO A 41 4.05 -13.26 6.88
CA PRO A 41 3.34 -12.01 6.79
C PRO A 41 3.33 -11.53 5.34
N ALA A 42 2.22 -10.94 4.90
CA ALA A 42 2.16 -10.28 3.61
C ALA A 42 3.12 -9.08 3.65
N VAL A 43 4.29 -9.21 3.03
CA VAL A 43 5.23 -8.10 2.88
C VAL A 43 4.73 -7.23 1.74
N VAL A 44 3.90 -6.25 2.07
CA VAL A 44 3.57 -5.17 1.14
C VAL A 44 4.72 -4.17 1.14
N GLY A 45 5.37 -4.02 -0.02
CA GLY A 45 6.30 -2.92 -0.22
C GLY A 45 5.58 -1.58 -0.09
N ARG A 46 6.31 -0.51 0.24
CA ARG A 46 5.78 0.83 0.04
C ARG A 46 5.62 1.07 -1.46
N GLU A 47 4.53 1.69 -1.87
CA GLU A 47 4.42 2.17 -3.25
C GLU A 47 5.64 3.03 -3.57
N PRO A 48 6.39 2.73 -4.65
CA PRO A 48 7.51 3.58 -5.04
C PRO A 48 6.99 4.99 -5.31
N ASN A 49 7.75 6.00 -4.90
CA ASN A 49 7.42 7.39 -5.18
C ASN A 49 7.60 7.68 -6.69
N ASN A 50 6.66 7.21 -7.50
CA ASN A 50 6.60 7.39 -8.95
C ASN A 50 6.06 8.79 -9.30
N THR A 51 6.58 9.84 -8.67
CA THR A 51 6.22 11.23 -8.99
C THR A 51 6.96 11.70 -10.24
N GLY A 52 6.76 10.98 -11.35
CA GLY A 52 7.31 11.19 -12.69
C GLY A 52 8.32 12.32 -12.74
N GLY A 53 9.61 11.97 -12.75
CA GLY A 53 10.71 12.93 -12.73
C GLY A 53 10.53 14.04 -13.77
N THR A 54 11.24 15.15 -13.59
CA THR A 54 11.22 16.24 -14.56
C THR A 54 11.58 15.67 -15.94
N PRO A 55 10.74 15.83 -16.97
CA PRO A 55 11.05 15.31 -18.31
C PRO A 55 12.42 15.82 -18.78
N PRO A 56 13.22 15.00 -19.49
CA PRO A 56 14.53 15.42 -19.98
C PRO A 56 14.44 16.73 -20.76
N GLY A 57 15.23 17.73 -20.37
CA GLY A 57 15.26 19.05 -21.02
C GLY A 57 14.30 20.10 -20.43
N VAL A 58 13.43 19.75 -19.47
CA VAL A 58 12.61 20.73 -18.75
C VAL A 58 13.40 21.32 -17.59
N LYS A 59 13.58 22.65 -17.57
CA LYS A 59 14.22 23.36 -16.45
C LYS A 59 13.26 23.43 -15.27
N ASN A 60 13.38 22.50 -14.33
CA ASN A 60 12.54 22.49 -13.12
C ASN A 60 12.97 23.63 -12.17
N PRO A 61 12.11 24.61 -11.87
CA PRO A 61 12.47 25.74 -11.03
C PRO A 61 12.62 25.39 -9.54
N TRP A 62 12.33 24.15 -9.11
CA TRP A 62 12.62 23.59 -7.78
C TRP A 62 13.91 22.75 -7.73
N SER A 63 14.53 22.45 -8.87
CA SER A 63 15.80 21.71 -8.93
C SER A 63 16.98 22.57 -8.46
N LYS A 64 18.06 21.93 -7.99
CA LYS A 64 19.28 22.64 -7.54
C LYS A 64 19.97 23.41 -8.67
N GLU A 65 19.91 22.91 -9.90
CA GLU A 65 20.58 23.50 -11.06
C GLU A 65 19.79 24.65 -11.70
N HIS A 66 18.46 24.67 -11.54
CA HIS A 66 17.58 25.64 -12.19
C HIS A 66 16.65 26.38 -11.22
N PHE A 67 17.04 26.50 -9.95
CA PHE A 67 16.23 27.13 -8.91
C PHE A 67 15.81 28.56 -9.29
N ASN A 68 14.50 28.83 -9.38
CA ASN A 68 13.98 30.16 -9.74
C ASN A 68 12.64 30.48 -9.03
N LEU A 69 12.68 31.37 -8.04
CA LEU A 69 11.52 31.76 -7.23
C LEU A 69 10.39 32.44 -8.02
N THR A 70 10.73 33.24 -9.03
CA THR A 70 9.74 33.93 -9.87
C THR A 70 8.94 32.92 -10.68
N GLU A 71 9.63 31.95 -11.30
CA GLU A 71 8.98 30.89 -12.07
C GLU A 71 8.18 29.94 -11.20
N GLN A 72 8.63 29.65 -9.96
CA GLN A 72 7.83 28.91 -8.99
C GLN A 72 6.51 29.65 -8.69
N GLY A 73 6.57 30.94 -8.38
CA GLY A 73 5.38 31.76 -8.09
C GLY A 73 4.45 31.89 -9.30
N ARG A 74 4.99 31.88 -10.52
CA ARG A 74 4.21 31.86 -11.76
C ARG A 74 3.51 30.52 -11.95
N LEU A 75 4.22 29.40 -11.76
CA LEU A 75 3.66 28.05 -11.90
C LEU A 75 2.61 27.75 -10.85
N ILE A 76 2.85 28.11 -9.58
CA ILE A 76 1.86 27.92 -8.50
C ILE A 76 0.53 28.62 -8.82
N ARG A 77 0.57 29.79 -9.48
CA ARG A 77 -0.63 30.53 -9.88
C ARG A 77 -1.27 30.02 -11.17
N LYS A 78 -0.47 29.64 -12.17
CA LYS A 78 -0.99 29.21 -13.48
C LYS A 78 -1.43 27.74 -13.51
N ASP A 79 -0.66 26.86 -12.89
CA ASP A 79 -0.89 25.42 -12.85
C ASP A 79 -0.38 24.82 -11.52
N PRO A 80 -1.21 24.82 -10.46
CA PRO A 80 -0.83 24.28 -9.17
C PRO A 80 -0.59 22.75 -9.19
N ALA A 81 -1.19 22.02 -10.15
CA ALA A 81 -0.98 20.58 -10.28
C ALA A 81 0.42 20.27 -10.81
N LEU A 82 0.85 20.98 -11.87
CA LEU A 82 2.21 20.88 -12.41
C LEU A 82 3.25 21.34 -11.39
N ALA A 83 2.98 22.42 -10.63
CA ALA A 83 3.86 22.86 -9.56
C ALA A 83 4.06 21.80 -8.48
N LYS A 84 3.00 21.09 -8.08
CA LYS A 84 3.06 19.99 -7.11
C LYS A 84 3.88 18.82 -7.64
N GLN A 85 3.70 18.47 -8.91
CA GLN A 85 4.48 17.42 -9.56
C GLN A 85 5.97 17.78 -9.56
N LEU A 86 6.36 18.93 -10.10
CA LEU A 86 7.76 19.36 -10.18
C LEU A 86 8.42 19.55 -8.80
N LYS A 87 7.66 19.94 -7.77
CA LYS A 87 8.14 20.02 -6.38
C LYS A 87 8.42 18.65 -5.78
N ASN A 88 7.68 17.63 -6.19
CA ASN A 88 7.90 16.24 -5.77
C ASN A 88 9.00 15.56 -6.60
N SER A 89 9.25 16.04 -7.81
CA SER A 89 10.33 15.61 -8.71
C SER A 89 11.68 16.32 -8.45
N LYS A 90 11.95 16.71 -7.19
CA LYS A 90 13.15 17.45 -6.75
C LYS A 90 14.44 16.65 -6.82
#